data_AF-A0A655CC63-F1
#
_entry.id   AF-A0A655CC63-F1
#
_cell.length_a   1.000
_cell.length_b   1.000
_cell.length_c   1.000
_cell.angle_alpha   90.00
_cell.angle_beta   90.00
_cell.angle_gamma   90.00
#
_symmetry.space_group_name_H-M   'P 1'
#
loop_
_entity.id
_entity.type
_entity.pdbx_description
1 polymer ?
#
loop_
_entity_poly.entity_id
_entity_poly.type
_entity_poly.pdbx_seq_one_letter_code
_entity_poly.pdbx_strand_id
1 'polypeptide(L)' 'MQEIKAAGLRILVYTVNQPQRAAELLRWGVDCICTDRIDDIGPHFQF' A
#
# COMPACT_ATOMS: atom_id res chain seq x y z
N MET A 1 3.72 -12.57 -1.52
CA MET A 1 3.47 -11.59 -2.61
C MET A 1 3.79 -12.15 -3.99
N GLN A 2 4.95 -12.79 -4.19
CA GLN A 2 5.34 -13.32 -5.52
C GLN A 2 4.29 -14.26 -6.12
N GLU A 3 3.78 -15.25 -5.36
CA GLU A 3 2.74 -16.18 -5.86
C GLU A 3 1.43 -15.47 -6.22
N ILE A 4 0.98 -14.53 -5.38
CA ILE A 4 -0.23 -13.74 -5.63
C ILE A 4 -0.08 -12.95 -6.93
N LYS A 5 1.07 -12.31 -7.13
CA LYS A 5 1.38 -11.57 -8.36
C LYS A 5 1.52 -12.49 -9.58
N ALA A 6 2.14 -13.66 -9.41
CA ALA A 6 2.27 -14.66 -10.46
C ALA A 6 0.90 -15.21 -10.91
N ALA A 7 -0.08 -15.25 -9.99
CA ALA A 7 -1.47 -15.58 -10.30
C ALA A 7 -2.25 -14.42 -10.97
N GLY A 8 -1.61 -13.28 -11.24
CA GLY A 8 -2.25 -12.10 -11.83
C GLY A 8 -3.14 -11.31 -10.87
N LEU A 9 -3.05 -11.58 -9.55
CA LEU A 9 -3.85 -10.92 -8.53
C LEU A 9 -3.16 -9.66 -7.97
N ARG A 10 -3.97 -8.75 -7.44
CA ARG A 10 -3.54 -7.49 -6.82
C ARG A 10 -3.72 -7.54 -5.30
N ILE A 11 -2.88 -6.79 -4.59
CA ILE A 11 -2.84 -6.76 -3.12
C ILE A 11 -3.27 -5.38 -2.63
N LEU A 12 -4.40 -5.34 -1.93
CA LEU A 12 -4.85 -4.19 -1.14
C LEU A 12 -4.62 -4.49 0.34
N VAL A 13 -4.11 -3.50 1.08
CA VAL A 13 -3.95 -3.59 2.55
C VAL A 13 -4.82 -2.54 3.23
N TYR A 14 -5.42 -2.92 4.37
CA TYR A 14 -6.32 -2.07 5.15
C TYR A 14 -6.14 -2.34 6.66
N THR A 15 -6.31 -1.38 7.57
CA THR A 15 -6.26 0.08 7.36
C THR A 15 -4.87 0.58 7.75
N VAL A 16 -4.18 1.29 6.85
CA VAL A 16 -2.80 1.75 7.08
C VAL A 16 -2.79 3.26 7.29
N ASN A 17 -2.59 3.67 8.54
CA ASN A 17 -2.69 5.07 8.94
C ASN A 17 -1.33 5.75 9.23
N GLN A 18 -0.22 5.01 9.12
CA GLN A 18 1.13 5.54 9.36
C GLN A 18 1.90 5.67 8.03
N PRO A 19 2.36 6.87 7.63
CA PRO A 19 3.10 7.08 6.38
C PRO A 19 4.33 6.18 6.21
N GLN A 20 5.11 5.98 7.27
CA GLN A 20 6.31 5.14 7.23
C GLN A 20 5.96 3.68 6.94
N ARG A 21 4.84 3.19 7.49
CA ARG A 21 4.35 1.84 7.24
C ARG A 21 3.78 1.70 5.84
N ALA A 22 3.05 2.71 5.35
CA ALA A 22 2.57 2.74 3.97
C ALA A 22 3.74 2.68 2.97
N ALA A 23 4.78 3.48 3.19
CA ALA A 23 6.03 3.47 2.42
C ALA A 23 6.71 2.09 2.40
N GLU A 24 6.82 1.43 3.55
CA GLU A 24 7.40 0.09 3.65
C GLU A 24 6.59 -0.95 2.87
N LEU A 25 5.27 -0.96 3.03
CA LEU A 25 4.37 -1.89 2.33
C LEU A 25 4.40 -1.69 0.82
N LEU A 26 4.44 -0.43 0.36
CA LEU A 26 4.57 -0.12 -1.05
C LEU A 26 5.94 -0.55 -1.61
N ARG A 27 7.04 -0.39 -0.85
CA ARG A 27 8.35 -0.97 -1.22
C ARG A 27 8.32 -2.50 -1.33
N TRP A 28 7.56 -3.17 -0.47
CA TRP A 28 7.37 -4.62 -0.56
C TRP A 28 6.55 -5.03 -1.79
N GLY A 29 5.80 -4.08 -2.36
CA GLY A 29 5.09 -4.24 -3.62
C GLY A 29 3.60 -4.49 -3.49
N VAL A 30 2.95 -4.05 -2.41
CA VAL A 30 1.47 -3.98 -2.41
C VAL A 30 0.99 -3.01 -3.50
N ASP A 31 -0.20 -3.26 -4.04
CA ASP A 31 -0.73 -2.47 -5.17
C ASP A 31 -1.62 -1.31 -4.69
N CYS A 32 -2.19 -1.40 -3.48
CA CYS A 32 -3.10 -0.38 -2.96
C CYS A 32 -3.03 -0.26 -1.43
N ILE A 33 -3.09 0.97 -0.95
CA ILE A 33 -3.25 1.32 0.47
C ILE A 33 -4.67 1.83 0.69
N CYS A 34 -5.40 1.22 1.62
CA CYS A 34 -6.61 1.78 2.19
C CYS A 34 -6.27 2.46 3.53
N THR A 35 -6.62 3.74 3.67
CA THR A 35 -6.24 4.59 4.80
C THR A 35 -7.40 5.49 5.23
N ASP A 36 -7.51 5.74 6.54
CA ASP A 36 -8.38 6.79 7.08
C ASP A 36 -7.68 8.16 7.07
N ARG A 37 -6.35 8.18 6.87
CA ARG A 37 -5.48 9.35 6.94
C ARG A 37 -5.11 9.87 5.56
N ILE A 38 -6.13 10.18 4.76
CA ILE A 38 -5.98 10.69 3.39
C ILE A 38 -5.30 12.07 3.33
N ASP A 39 -5.27 12.77 4.46
CA ASP A 39 -4.54 14.03 4.67
C ASP A 39 -3.01 13.82 4.64
N ASP A 40 -2.53 12.74 5.26
CA ASP A 40 -1.10 12.39 5.28
C ASP A 40 -0.70 11.48 4.10
N ILE A 41 -1.60 10.58 3.69
CA ILE A 41 -1.38 9.55 2.66
C ILE A 41 -2.34 9.83 1.50
N GLY A 42 -2.06 10.91 0.78
CA GLY A 42 -2.86 11.37 -0.36
C GLY A 42 -2.54 10.68 -1.69
N PRO A 43 -3.20 11.09 -2.80
CA PRO A 43 -3.06 10.46 -4.13
C PRO A 43 -1.66 10.59 -4.75
N HIS A 44 -0.83 11.49 -4.23
CA HIS A 44 0.55 11.71 -4.66
C HIS A 44 1.57 11.23 -3.64
N PHE A 45 1.16 10.41 -2.67
CA PHE A 45 2.04 9.86 -1.67
C PHE A 45 3.15 9.01 -2.32
N GLN A 46 4.40 9.46 -2.17
CA GLN A 46 5.61 8.80 -2.64
C GLN A 46 6.51 8.49 -1.44
N PHE A 47 7.39 7.51 -1.60
CA PHE A 47 8.26 6.99 -0.53
C PHE A 47 9.66 6.63 -1.03
#